data_AF-A0A956IUI6-F1
#
_entry.id   AF-A0A956IUI6-F1
#
_cell.length_a   1.000
_cell.length_b   1.000
_cell.length_c   1.000
_cell.angle_alpha   90.00
_cell.angle_beta   90.00
_cell.angle_gamma   90.00
#
_symmetry.space_group_name_H-M   'P 1'
#
loop_
_entity.id
_entity.type
_entity.pdbx_description
1 polymer ?
#
loop_
_entity_poly.entity_id
_entity_poly.type
_entity_poly.pdbx_seq_one_letter_code
_entity_poly.pdbx_strand_id
1 'polypeptide(L)'
;SATGETGPGLVPRKPEVMGRLLAGFNGGFQATHGEFGMMADHVMYLPPKPYAATVAEMRDGTTAFGTWPNDESVPEQMVGFRQNMTPLVMDGVINPYKRNWWGGVPPGWKDESRTTRSAVCLTKENYVAYLYGNSIDADHLAFAMERARCVYGIHLDMNPGHTGLEFYHAAKDGELPEVGHDLDKQWEARGEVADMPGWSFLGRRMLRYMGLMNFPRYINRESRDFFYLTLRHIVPGRPLRSAFPSKDSQEGAWNVKGLPQHGWPYAVATTSLRPDVSRKETKVRVMQLDPRALQPETKHHDDPKLVAVFHGEEAAAAPTGLWLDPGAPGGGRFVVGAEPKSSTEAPKAALLGRGYTSDQVGGKAIGAGACVGAGSGMLYYAEIATAPEPQRDSELLSHLFANVGCSATLFFEKPLGVAIGGDRDLSGAPVARHAGGARLLRKPSPGAGRIFPETPIVPAKDWYPLQAKRVRYFRKPKPKEPSGDEGASTPEGGGAAPTPAPAPEE
;
A
#
# COMPACT_ATOMS: atom_id res chain seq x y z
N SER A 1 24.10 -2.28 -7.21
CA SER A 1 23.59 -3.56 -6.66
C SER A 1 24.63 -4.66 -6.84
N ALA A 2 24.44 -5.82 -6.21
CA ALA A 2 25.28 -6.99 -6.46
C ALA A 2 24.94 -7.72 -7.78
N THR A 3 23.76 -7.43 -8.34
CA THR A 3 23.20 -8.05 -9.55
C THR A 3 23.43 -7.23 -10.83
N GLY A 4 23.96 -6.01 -10.72
CA GLY A 4 24.07 -5.05 -11.82
C GLY A 4 22.81 -4.23 -12.09
N GLU A 5 21.69 -4.57 -11.44
CA GLU A 5 20.43 -3.83 -11.54
C GLU A 5 20.50 -2.48 -10.82
N THR A 6 19.83 -1.46 -11.36
CA THR A 6 19.81 -0.11 -10.79
C THR A 6 18.37 0.31 -10.55
N GLY A 7 18.04 0.68 -9.32
CA GLY A 7 16.70 1.15 -8.98
C GLY A 7 16.40 2.50 -9.63
N PRO A 8 15.11 2.82 -9.87
CA PRO A 8 14.74 4.08 -10.52
C PRO A 8 15.05 5.31 -9.65
N GLY A 9 15.16 5.12 -8.33
CA GLY A 9 15.34 6.21 -7.36
C GLY A 9 14.11 7.10 -7.23
N LEU A 10 12.93 6.61 -7.61
CA LEU A 10 11.69 7.38 -7.72
C LEU A 10 10.53 6.62 -7.11
N VAL A 11 9.59 7.37 -6.52
CA VAL A 11 8.21 6.90 -6.39
C VAL A 11 7.62 6.74 -7.80
N PRO A 12 6.98 5.60 -8.14
CA PRO A 12 6.41 5.39 -9.47
C PRO A 12 5.50 6.54 -9.93
N ARG A 13 5.78 7.10 -11.11
CA ARG A 13 5.00 8.21 -11.72
C ARG A 13 3.70 7.73 -12.35
N LYS A 14 2.85 7.15 -11.52
CA LYS A 14 1.53 6.64 -11.91
C LYS A 14 0.44 7.33 -11.09
N PRO A 15 -0.67 7.80 -11.68
CA PRO A 15 -1.76 8.46 -10.96
C PRO A 15 -2.25 7.70 -9.73
N GLU A 16 -2.38 6.38 -9.83
CA GLU A 16 -2.84 5.49 -8.76
C GLU A 16 -1.87 5.39 -7.58
N VAL A 17 -0.57 5.64 -7.81
CA VAL A 17 0.46 5.69 -6.76
C VAL A 17 0.59 7.11 -6.21
N MET A 18 0.82 8.08 -7.08
CA MET A 18 1.08 9.48 -6.69
C MET A 18 -0.14 10.12 -6.02
N GLY A 19 -1.35 9.86 -6.52
CA GLY A 19 -2.59 10.34 -5.90
C GLY A 19 -2.87 9.77 -4.50
N ARG A 20 -2.10 8.75 -4.08
CA ARG A 20 -2.17 8.11 -2.76
C ARG A 20 -0.88 8.18 -1.97
N LEU A 21 0.16 8.84 -2.50
CA LEU A 21 1.43 9.03 -1.80
C LEU A 21 1.18 9.81 -0.51
N LEU A 22 1.56 9.23 0.61
CA LEU A 22 1.43 9.83 1.93
C LEU A 22 2.77 10.35 2.44
N ALA A 23 3.85 9.59 2.25
CA ALA A 23 5.14 9.92 2.83
C ALA A 23 6.31 9.25 2.11
N GLY A 24 7.51 9.77 2.33
CA GLY A 24 8.78 9.11 2.05
C GLY A 24 9.72 9.21 3.25
N PHE A 25 10.55 8.20 3.50
CA PHE A 25 11.56 8.23 4.55
C PHE A 25 12.78 7.35 4.22
N ASN A 26 13.88 7.61 4.89
CA ASN A 26 15.18 7.00 4.59
C ASN A 26 15.19 5.47 4.68
N GLY A 27 16.04 4.84 3.87
CA GLY A 27 16.27 3.40 3.86
C GLY A 27 17.15 2.88 5.00
N GLY A 28 17.70 1.68 4.79
CA GLY A 28 18.68 1.07 5.68
C GLY A 28 20.11 1.55 5.40
N PHE A 29 21.10 0.85 5.94
CA PHE A 29 22.49 1.17 5.64
C PHE A 29 22.84 0.89 4.18
N GLN A 30 23.66 1.75 3.58
CA GLN A 30 24.19 1.54 2.24
C GLN A 30 24.94 0.20 2.12
N ALA A 31 25.02 -0.33 0.90
CA ALA A 31 25.69 -1.60 0.63
C ALA A 31 27.12 -1.65 1.20
N THR A 32 27.89 -0.56 1.07
CA THR A 32 29.26 -0.43 1.61
C THR A 32 29.36 -0.68 3.12
N HIS A 33 28.26 -0.48 3.87
CA HIS A 33 28.21 -0.56 5.33
C HIS A 33 27.63 -1.89 5.86
N GLY A 34 27.42 -2.89 5.00
CA GLY A 34 27.00 -4.21 5.47
C GLY A 34 26.33 -5.12 4.46
N GLU A 35 25.98 -4.60 3.27
CA GLU A 35 25.34 -5.37 2.18
C GLU A 35 24.06 -6.10 2.62
N PHE A 36 23.28 -5.46 3.50
CA PHE A 36 22.00 -5.98 3.93
C PHE A 36 21.01 -6.06 2.78
N GLY A 37 20.26 -7.15 2.72
CA GLY A 37 19.46 -7.51 1.57
C GLY A 37 18.41 -6.45 1.19
N MET A 38 18.15 -6.36 -0.11
CA MET A 38 17.21 -5.43 -0.71
C MET A 38 16.64 -6.02 -2.00
N MET A 39 15.32 -6.06 -2.06
CA MET A 39 14.54 -6.37 -3.26
C MET A 39 13.39 -5.36 -3.35
N ALA A 40 13.10 -4.86 -4.55
CA ALA A 40 11.92 -4.04 -4.80
C ALA A 40 11.35 -4.39 -6.17
N ASP A 41 10.02 -4.45 -6.29
CA ASP A 41 9.31 -4.83 -7.52
C ASP A 41 9.82 -6.16 -8.10
N HIS A 42 10.08 -7.16 -7.24
CA HIS A 42 10.70 -8.45 -7.58
C HIS A 42 12.11 -8.36 -8.21
N VAL A 43 12.72 -7.17 -8.23
CA VAL A 43 14.10 -6.98 -8.67
C VAL A 43 15.03 -7.10 -7.48
N MET A 44 15.88 -8.14 -7.51
CA MET A 44 16.90 -8.37 -6.49
C MET A 44 18.07 -7.41 -6.66
N TYR A 45 18.36 -6.59 -5.64
CA TYR A 45 19.52 -5.70 -5.61
C TYR A 45 20.65 -6.25 -4.73
N LEU A 46 20.30 -6.81 -3.57
CA LEU A 46 21.20 -7.44 -2.62
C LEU A 46 20.52 -8.69 -2.04
N PRO A 47 21.15 -9.87 -2.07
CA PRO A 47 20.56 -11.09 -1.51
C PRO A 47 20.30 -10.93 -0.01
N PRO A 48 19.30 -11.63 0.54
CA PRO A 48 19.04 -11.57 1.97
C PRO A 48 20.21 -12.16 2.76
N LYS A 49 20.46 -11.58 3.94
CA LYS A 49 21.46 -12.05 4.89
C LYS A 49 20.79 -12.79 6.05
N PRO A 50 21.33 -13.95 6.47
CA PRO A 50 20.89 -14.63 7.66
C PRO A 50 20.83 -13.72 8.89
N TYR A 51 19.77 -13.91 9.67
CA TYR A 51 19.50 -13.20 10.92
C TYR A 51 19.34 -11.68 10.79
N ALA A 52 19.23 -11.17 9.57
CA ALA A 52 19.02 -9.75 9.36
C ALA A 52 17.55 -9.37 9.62
N ALA A 53 17.36 -8.25 10.30
CA ALA A 53 16.05 -7.72 10.59
C ALA A 53 15.44 -7.15 9.32
N THR A 54 14.23 -7.61 9.00
CA THR A 54 13.63 -7.42 7.68
C THR A 54 12.25 -6.78 7.80
N VAL A 55 12.01 -5.77 6.97
CA VAL A 55 10.66 -5.32 6.60
C VAL A 55 10.40 -5.75 5.16
N ALA A 56 9.22 -6.28 4.87
CA ALA A 56 8.86 -6.82 3.57
C ALA A 56 7.46 -6.39 3.13
N GLU A 57 7.27 -6.28 1.83
CA GLU A 57 5.97 -6.13 1.17
C GLU A 57 5.58 -7.47 0.55
N MET A 58 4.39 -7.94 0.90
CA MET A 58 3.83 -9.20 0.41
C MET A 58 2.83 -8.92 -0.73
N ARG A 59 2.61 -9.91 -1.59
CA ARG A 59 1.74 -9.84 -2.78
C ARG A 59 0.30 -9.49 -2.44
N ASP A 60 -0.17 -9.83 -1.24
CA ASP A 60 -1.49 -9.49 -0.74
C ASP A 60 -1.56 -8.06 -0.17
N GLY A 61 -0.45 -7.32 -0.10
CA GLY A 61 -0.36 -5.99 0.49
C GLY A 61 -0.01 -5.99 1.99
N THR A 62 0.30 -7.14 2.58
CA THR A 62 0.77 -7.23 3.97
C THR A 62 2.18 -6.61 4.10
N THR A 63 2.39 -5.82 5.15
CA THR A 63 3.71 -5.31 5.54
C THR A 63 4.28 -6.20 6.62
N ALA A 64 5.23 -7.05 6.24
CA ALA A 64 5.77 -8.10 7.09
C ALA A 64 7.05 -7.66 7.80
N PHE A 65 7.25 -8.13 9.05
CA PHE A 65 8.44 -7.88 9.86
C PHE A 65 8.99 -9.19 10.41
N GLY A 66 10.29 -9.42 10.31
CA GLY A 66 10.87 -10.64 10.85
C GLY A 66 12.36 -10.76 10.67
N THR A 67 12.93 -11.74 11.35
CA THR A 67 14.35 -12.05 11.25
C THR A 67 14.56 -13.12 10.20
N TRP A 68 15.39 -12.81 9.22
CA TRP A 68 15.64 -13.74 8.13
C TRP A 68 16.23 -15.06 8.66
N PRO A 69 15.72 -16.22 8.24
CA PRO A 69 16.27 -17.53 8.60
C PRO A 69 17.71 -17.70 8.10
N ASN A 70 18.36 -18.79 8.50
CA ASN A 70 19.67 -19.17 7.96
C ASN A 70 19.55 -19.81 6.57
N ASP A 71 18.92 -19.09 5.64
CA ASP A 71 18.81 -19.44 4.24
C ASP A 71 18.83 -18.17 3.37
N GLU A 72 19.01 -18.35 2.07
CA GLU A 72 19.01 -17.26 1.09
C GLU A 72 17.73 -17.23 0.24
N SER A 73 16.72 -18.04 0.60
CA SER A 73 15.51 -18.23 -0.19
C SER A 73 14.55 -17.06 0.01
N VAL A 74 14.00 -16.54 -1.08
CA VAL A 74 12.99 -15.48 -1.03
C VAL A 74 11.62 -16.11 -1.26
N PRO A 75 10.68 -16.01 -0.30
CA PRO A 75 9.34 -16.53 -0.49
C PRO A 75 8.65 -15.90 -1.71
N GLU A 76 7.96 -16.69 -2.53
CA GLU A 76 7.35 -16.26 -3.80
C GLU A 76 6.31 -15.14 -3.64
N GLN A 77 5.65 -15.10 -2.48
CA GLN A 77 4.68 -14.08 -2.13
C GLN A 77 5.33 -12.73 -1.78
N MET A 78 6.65 -12.63 -1.65
CA MET A 78 7.35 -11.39 -1.31
C MET A 78 7.61 -10.56 -2.57
N VAL A 79 7.11 -9.32 -2.59
CA VAL A 79 7.28 -8.35 -3.69
C VAL A 79 8.54 -7.51 -3.51
N GLY A 80 8.85 -7.19 -2.26
CA GLY A 80 10.05 -6.47 -1.89
C GLY A 80 10.41 -6.70 -0.45
N PHE A 81 11.66 -6.45 -0.11
CA PHE A 81 12.12 -6.42 1.27
C PHE A 81 13.31 -5.52 1.41
N ARG A 82 13.51 -5.05 2.64
CA ARG A 82 14.71 -4.34 3.04
C ARG A 82 15.15 -4.82 4.40
N GLN A 83 16.44 -5.14 4.49
CA GLN A 83 17.05 -5.59 5.73
C GLN A 83 17.96 -4.52 6.34
N ASN A 84 18.15 -4.55 7.65
CA ASN A 84 19.27 -3.84 8.27
C ASN A 84 19.68 -4.50 9.60
N MET A 85 20.95 -4.91 9.70
CA MET A 85 21.54 -5.50 10.92
C MET A 85 20.69 -6.61 11.55
N THR A 86 20.99 -7.03 12.78
CA THR A 86 20.07 -7.85 13.60
C THR A 86 18.96 -6.97 14.19
N PRO A 87 17.84 -7.53 14.66
CA PRO A 87 16.75 -6.73 15.24
C PRO A 87 17.21 -5.99 16.49
N LEU A 88 16.78 -4.73 16.61
CA LEU A 88 17.06 -3.88 17.78
C LEU A 88 16.12 -4.22 18.94
N VAL A 89 14.86 -4.55 18.63
CA VAL A 89 13.86 -5.05 19.57
C VAL A 89 13.19 -6.27 18.96
N MET A 90 12.98 -7.32 19.75
CA MET A 90 12.21 -8.50 19.34
C MET A 90 11.50 -9.07 20.56
N ASP A 91 10.18 -9.20 20.49
CA ASP A 91 9.37 -9.96 21.44
C ASP A 91 9.61 -9.58 22.92
N GLY A 92 9.76 -8.26 23.16
CA GLY A 92 10.00 -7.69 24.49
C GLY A 92 11.46 -7.74 24.96
N VAL A 93 12.39 -8.11 24.08
CA VAL A 93 13.83 -8.15 24.36
C VAL A 93 14.54 -7.09 23.50
N ILE A 94 15.25 -6.18 24.17
CA ILE A 94 16.18 -5.25 23.53
C ILE A 94 17.47 -6.01 23.17
N ASN A 95 17.95 -5.79 21.95
CA ASN A 95 19.20 -6.35 21.43
C ASN A 95 19.32 -7.88 21.66
N PRO A 96 18.35 -8.68 21.17
CA PRO A 96 18.29 -10.14 21.40
C PRO A 96 19.56 -10.88 20.95
N TYR A 97 20.22 -10.40 19.89
CA TYR A 97 21.44 -10.99 19.33
C TYR A 97 22.74 -10.50 20.00
N LYS A 98 22.65 -9.67 21.04
CA LYS A 98 23.79 -9.08 21.78
C LYS A 98 24.80 -8.38 20.87
N ARG A 99 24.32 -7.69 19.85
CA ARG A 99 25.12 -6.88 18.93
C ARG A 99 25.67 -5.67 19.69
N ASN A 100 26.97 -5.45 19.61
CA ASN A 100 27.68 -4.37 20.32
C ASN A 100 27.87 -3.10 19.45
N TRP A 101 27.42 -3.11 18.19
CA TRP A 101 27.62 -1.99 17.26
C TRP A 101 26.42 -1.77 16.33
N TRP A 102 25.97 -0.51 16.25
CA TRP A 102 24.76 -0.06 15.55
C TRP A 102 25.04 1.17 14.65
N GLY A 103 26.17 1.19 13.94
CA GLY A 103 26.66 2.37 13.23
C GLY A 103 27.64 3.19 14.08
N GLY A 104 28.55 3.90 13.42
CA GLY A 104 29.53 4.79 14.03
C GLY A 104 29.43 6.21 13.47
N VAL A 105 29.95 7.19 14.21
CA VAL A 105 30.04 8.59 13.77
C VAL A 105 31.40 8.86 13.10
N PRO A 106 31.55 9.96 12.33
CA PRO A 106 32.84 10.32 11.73
C PRO A 106 33.95 10.51 12.79
N PRO A 107 35.23 10.27 12.43
CA PRO A 107 36.36 10.51 13.33
C PRO A 107 36.35 11.93 13.93
N GLY A 108 36.57 12.04 15.25
CA GLY A 108 36.68 13.32 15.97
C GLY A 108 35.42 13.82 16.69
N TRP A 109 34.30 13.08 16.63
CA TRP A 109 33.08 13.40 17.39
C TRP A 109 33.17 12.91 18.85
N LYS A 110 32.93 13.81 19.82
CA LYS A 110 33.10 13.52 21.26
C LYS A 110 32.04 12.58 21.85
N ASP A 111 30.84 12.54 21.26
CA ASP A 111 29.73 11.66 21.68
C ASP A 111 29.52 10.53 20.64
N GLU A 112 30.45 9.58 20.60
CA GLU A 112 30.53 8.56 19.53
C GLU A 112 29.27 7.68 19.37
N SER A 113 28.40 7.63 20.37
CA SER A 113 27.16 6.84 20.37
C SER A 113 25.89 7.65 20.03
N ARG A 114 25.86 8.96 20.31
CA ARG A 114 24.68 9.82 20.17
C ARG A 114 24.70 10.59 18.87
N THR A 115 23.79 10.25 17.98
CA THR A 115 23.67 10.86 16.65
C THR A 115 22.22 10.87 16.19
N THR A 116 21.96 11.35 14.98
CA THR A 116 20.66 11.17 14.35
C THR A 116 20.40 9.67 14.18
N ARG A 117 19.24 9.16 14.59
CA ARG A 117 18.88 7.75 14.33
C ARG A 117 17.44 7.66 13.90
N SER A 118 17.17 6.66 13.07
CA SER A 118 15.81 6.30 12.69
C SER A 118 15.58 4.80 12.82
N ALA A 119 14.31 4.44 12.87
CA ALA A 119 13.90 3.05 12.86
C ALA A 119 12.47 2.86 12.37
N VAL A 120 12.14 1.63 12.01
CA VAL A 120 10.77 1.17 11.81
C VAL A 120 10.46 0.02 12.76
N CYS A 121 9.23 -0.08 13.23
CA CYS A 121 8.81 -1.18 14.09
C CYS A 121 7.38 -1.64 13.81
N LEU A 122 7.12 -2.92 14.12
CA LEU A 122 5.79 -3.50 14.25
C LEU A 122 5.34 -3.40 15.71
N THR A 123 4.15 -2.86 15.98
CA THR A 123 3.57 -2.80 17.33
C THR A 123 2.73 -4.04 17.66
N LYS A 124 2.40 -4.23 18.95
CA LYS A 124 1.49 -5.30 19.43
C LYS A 124 0.12 -5.28 18.75
N GLU A 125 -0.32 -4.11 18.29
CA GLU A 125 -1.60 -3.85 17.65
C GLU A 125 -1.54 -3.99 16.12
N ASN A 126 -0.41 -4.44 15.57
CA ASN A 126 -0.17 -4.55 14.13
C ASN A 126 -0.18 -3.20 13.39
N TYR A 127 0.32 -2.15 14.04
CA TYR A 127 0.68 -0.90 13.37
C TYR A 127 2.18 -0.87 13.05
N VAL A 128 2.54 -0.03 12.07
CA VAL A 128 3.93 0.31 11.77
C VAL A 128 4.24 1.68 12.37
N ALA A 129 5.29 1.77 13.16
CA ALA A 129 5.81 3.04 13.68
C ALA A 129 7.14 3.38 13.01
N TYR A 130 7.30 4.64 12.60
CA TYR A 130 8.60 5.22 12.28
C TYR A 130 9.09 6.03 13.48
N LEU A 131 10.34 5.82 13.89
CA LEU A 131 10.96 6.51 15.00
C LEU A 131 12.13 7.34 14.48
N TYR A 132 12.29 8.54 15.04
CA TYR A 132 13.37 9.47 14.70
C TYR A 132 13.86 10.17 15.97
N GLY A 133 15.18 10.29 16.13
CA GLY A 133 15.81 11.14 17.14
C GLY A 133 16.99 11.89 16.53
N ASN A 134 17.12 13.19 16.83
CA ASN A 134 18.19 14.03 16.27
C ASN A 134 19.55 13.81 16.96
N SER A 135 19.52 13.40 18.23
CA SER A 135 20.69 13.03 19.04
C SER A 135 20.27 11.96 20.05
N ILE A 136 20.43 10.70 19.66
CA ILE A 136 20.05 9.53 20.46
C ILE A 136 21.03 8.37 20.19
N ASP A 137 21.26 7.52 21.19
CA ASP A 137 21.96 6.25 21.01
C ASP A 137 20.98 5.10 20.70
N ALA A 138 21.52 3.91 20.41
CA ALA A 138 20.70 2.77 20.02
C ALA A 138 19.82 2.23 21.17
N ASP A 139 20.30 2.32 22.41
CA ASP A 139 19.59 1.81 23.59
C ASP A 139 18.37 2.68 23.91
N HIS A 140 18.54 4.01 23.89
CA HIS A 140 17.42 4.93 24.07
C HIS A 140 16.40 4.86 22.92
N LEU A 141 16.87 4.59 21.69
CA LEU A 141 15.95 4.31 20.58
C LEU A 141 15.16 3.02 20.81
N ALA A 142 15.80 1.97 21.34
CA ALA A 142 15.14 0.72 21.71
C ALA A 142 14.14 0.89 22.86
N PHE A 143 14.47 1.68 23.88
CA PHE A 143 13.51 2.04 24.93
C PHE A 143 12.31 2.81 24.38
N ALA A 144 12.52 3.72 23.43
CA ALA A 144 11.41 4.40 22.76
C ALA A 144 10.51 3.41 21.99
N MET A 145 11.09 2.40 21.34
CA MET A 145 10.33 1.32 20.70
C MET A 145 9.49 0.52 21.70
N GLU A 146 10.05 0.11 22.84
CA GLU A 146 9.29 -0.60 23.87
C GLU A 146 8.12 0.25 24.40
N ARG A 147 8.35 1.55 24.62
CA ARG A 147 7.28 2.49 25.03
C ARG A 147 6.22 2.69 23.96
N ALA A 148 6.61 2.62 22.69
CA ALA A 148 5.70 2.56 21.54
C ALA A 148 5.05 1.17 21.33
N ARG A 149 5.30 0.21 22.24
CA ARG A 149 4.76 -1.16 22.21
C ARG A 149 5.21 -1.96 20.98
N CYS A 150 6.39 -1.67 20.46
CA CYS A 150 7.00 -2.45 19.39
C CYS A 150 7.27 -3.89 19.85
N VAL A 151 6.86 -4.87 19.03
CA VAL A 151 7.21 -6.29 19.16
C VAL A 151 8.36 -6.69 18.24
N TYR A 152 8.66 -5.88 17.22
CA TYR A 152 9.79 -6.10 16.33
C TYR A 152 10.30 -4.76 15.82
N GLY A 153 11.59 -4.47 16.00
CA GLY A 153 12.19 -3.18 15.69
C GLY A 153 13.45 -3.29 14.84
N ILE A 154 13.51 -2.49 13.78
CA ILE A 154 14.60 -2.43 12.81
C ILE A 154 15.23 -1.04 12.87
N HIS A 155 16.50 -0.98 13.28
CA HIS A 155 17.28 0.25 13.16
C HIS A 155 17.52 0.56 11.67
N LEU A 156 17.40 1.81 11.22
CA LEU A 156 17.59 2.23 9.83
C LEU A 156 18.85 3.10 9.66
N ASP A 157 18.97 3.90 8.59
CA ASP A 157 20.06 4.87 8.45
C ASP A 157 20.10 5.87 9.64
N MET A 158 21.31 6.31 9.98
CA MET A 158 21.64 7.20 11.09
C MET A 158 22.46 8.43 10.66
N ASN A 159 22.69 8.60 9.37
CA ASN A 159 23.47 9.73 8.88
C ASN A 159 22.67 11.04 9.03
N PRO A 160 23.18 12.05 9.77
CA PRO A 160 22.59 13.38 9.81
C PRO A 160 22.39 13.93 8.39
N GLY A 161 21.28 14.60 8.12
CA GLY A 161 20.97 15.10 6.78
C GLY A 161 20.44 14.08 5.79
N HIS A 162 20.61 12.78 6.04
CA HIS A 162 20.04 11.70 5.21
C HIS A 162 18.90 10.94 5.90
N THR A 163 18.69 11.20 7.18
CA THR A 163 17.71 10.51 8.01
C THR A 163 16.52 11.42 8.25
N GLY A 164 15.31 10.95 7.93
CA GLY A 164 14.09 11.73 8.11
C GLY A 164 12.91 11.24 7.29
N LEU A 165 11.74 11.79 7.60
CA LEU A 165 10.45 11.50 6.98
C LEU A 165 9.80 12.79 6.50
N GLU A 166 9.22 12.72 5.30
CA GLU A 166 8.46 13.78 4.67
C GLU A 166 7.06 13.27 4.36
N PHE A 167 6.04 14.11 4.56
CA PHE A 167 4.67 13.86 4.15
C PHE A 167 4.37 14.56 2.84
N TYR A 168 3.46 13.98 2.06
CA TYR A 168 3.08 14.48 0.75
C TYR A 168 1.57 14.40 0.54
N HIS A 169 1.05 15.36 -0.21
CA HIS A 169 -0.17 15.24 -1.00
C HIS A 169 0.22 15.55 -2.44
N ALA A 170 0.05 14.60 -3.34
CA ALA A 170 0.20 14.83 -4.77
C ALA A 170 -1.14 14.63 -5.48
N ALA A 171 -1.45 15.51 -6.42
CA ALA A 171 -2.70 15.50 -7.17
C ALA A 171 -2.48 16.16 -8.53
N LYS A 172 -3.47 16.07 -9.41
CA LYS A 172 -3.49 16.89 -10.62
C LYS A 172 -3.55 18.37 -10.26
N ASP A 173 -3.10 19.21 -11.17
CA ASP A 173 -3.14 20.65 -10.97
C ASP A 173 -4.56 21.15 -10.69
N GLY A 174 -4.70 22.01 -9.69
CA GLY A 174 -5.99 22.49 -9.21
C GLY A 174 -6.74 21.56 -8.25
N GLU A 175 -6.26 20.33 -8.01
CA GLU A 175 -6.91 19.37 -7.08
C GLU A 175 -6.23 19.29 -5.70
N LEU A 176 -5.10 19.98 -5.50
CA LEU A 176 -4.44 20.05 -4.20
C LEU A 176 -5.30 20.83 -3.18
N PRO A 177 -5.31 20.43 -1.90
CA PRO A 177 -6.03 21.16 -0.87
C PRO A 177 -5.48 22.59 -0.71
N GLU A 178 -6.37 23.52 -0.35
CA GLU A 178 -5.97 24.86 0.07
C GLU A 178 -5.24 24.80 1.41
N VAL A 179 -4.16 25.57 1.52
CA VAL A 179 -3.42 25.75 2.77
C VAL A 179 -3.78 27.14 3.29
N GLY A 180 -4.39 27.21 4.47
CA GLY A 180 -4.88 28.47 5.06
C GLY A 180 -3.80 29.39 5.64
N HIS A 181 -2.54 29.19 5.26
CA HIS A 181 -1.38 29.94 5.73
C HIS A 181 -0.27 29.94 4.66
N ASP A 182 0.64 30.89 4.75
CA ASP A 182 1.83 30.94 3.89
C ASP A 182 2.79 29.79 4.26
N LEU A 183 3.27 29.06 3.25
CA LEU A 183 4.17 27.93 3.47
C LEU A 183 5.51 28.37 4.06
N ASP A 184 5.91 27.73 5.15
CA ASP A 184 7.22 27.93 5.75
C ASP A 184 8.29 27.16 4.95
N LYS A 185 9.13 27.91 4.23
CA LYS A 185 10.16 27.38 3.34
C LYS A 185 11.18 26.46 4.02
N GLN A 186 11.26 26.44 5.35
CA GLN A 186 12.18 25.55 6.06
C GLN A 186 11.69 24.10 6.12
N TRP A 187 10.38 23.89 6.18
CA TRP A 187 9.81 22.56 6.43
C TRP A 187 8.54 22.23 5.63
N GLU A 188 8.01 23.16 4.84
CA GLU A 188 6.88 22.98 3.93
C GLU A 188 7.30 23.36 2.49
N ALA A 189 6.71 22.69 1.50
CA ALA A 189 6.98 22.92 0.09
C ALA A 189 5.74 22.71 -0.77
N ARG A 190 5.67 23.44 -1.88
CA ARG A 190 4.77 23.21 -3.00
C ARG A 190 5.60 23.19 -4.28
N GLY A 191 5.28 22.31 -5.21
CA GLY A 191 5.92 22.29 -6.52
C GLY A 191 5.32 21.27 -7.46
N GLU A 192 5.86 21.22 -8.67
CA GLU A 192 5.50 20.22 -9.69
C GLU A 192 6.13 18.87 -9.36
N VAL A 193 5.44 17.78 -9.71
CA VAL A 193 6.01 16.43 -9.63
C VAL A 193 6.91 16.19 -10.84
N ALA A 194 8.22 16.12 -10.60
CA ALA A 194 9.20 15.85 -11.66
C ALA A 194 8.87 14.56 -12.43
N ASP A 195 9.01 14.57 -13.76
CA ASP A 195 8.67 13.46 -14.66
C ASP A 195 7.18 13.08 -14.68
N MET A 196 6.28 13.98 -14.26
CA MET A 196 4.82 13.79 -14.29
C MET A 196 4.07 15.11 -14.59
N PRO A 197 4.03 15.58 -15.84
CA PRO A 197 3.37 16.84 -16.20
C PRO A 197 1.90 16.91 -15.80
N GLY A 198 1.45 18.09 -15.35
CA GLY A 198 0.07 18.31 -14.91
C GLY A 198 -0.22 17.83 -13.49
N TRP A 199 0.81 17.52 -12.72
CA TRP A 199 0.72 17.09 -11.33
C TRP A 199 1.58 17.96 -10.43
N SER A 200 0.96 18.39 -9.34
CA SER A 200 1.60 19.18 -8.30
C SER A 200 1.61 18.41 -6.98
N PHE A 201 2.48 18.84 -6.06
CA PHE A 201 2.51 18.35 -4.68
C PHE A 201 2.51 19.47 -3.64
N LEU A 202 1.98 19.13 -2.47
CA LEU A 202 2.27 19.77 -1.19
C LEU A 202 3.07 18.79 -0.34
N GLY A 203 4.15 19.25 0.27
CA GLY A 203 5.02 18.44 1.10
C GLY A 203 5.35 19.14 2.40
N ARG A 204 5.60 18.35 3.45
CA ARG A 204 6.17 18.87 4.71
C ARG A 204 7.06 17.85 5.39
N ARG A 205 8.08 18.30 6.12
CA ARG A 205 8.86 17.42 7.01
C ARG A 205 7.97 16.93 8.15
N MET A 206 8.27 15.75 8.69
CA MET A 206 7.55 15.21 9.86
C MET A 206 7.62 16.15 11.07
N LEU A 207 8.78 16.79 11.27
CA LEU A 207 9.05 17.76 12.33
C LEU A 207 9.69 19.01 11.74
N ARG A 208 9.38 20.19 12.29
CA ARG A 208 9.91 21.49 11.82
C ARG A 208 11.44 21.55 11.82
N TYR A 209 12.05 21.07 12.90
CA TYR A 209 13.51 21.08 13.08
C TYR A 209 14.17 19.74 12.72
N MET A 210 13.53 18.94 11.86
CA MET A 210 14.16 17.74 11.32
C MET A 210 15.32 18.16 10.41
N GLY A 211 16.54 17.76 10.76
CA GLY A 211 17.77 18.07 10.02
C GLY A 211 17.93 17.25 8.74
N LEU A 212 16.86 17.08 7.94
CA LEU A 212 16.88 16.38 6.66
C LEU A 212 17.30 17.36 5.54
N MET A 213 18.36 17.03 4.81
CA MET A 213 18.84 17.82 3.68
C MET A 213 18.03 17.55 2.42
N ASN A 214 18.09 18.49 1.47
CA ASN A 214 17.47 18.39 0.14
C ASN A 214 15.94 18.23 0.15
N PHE A 215 15.26 18.70 1.21
CA PHE A 215 13.81 18.77 1.23
C PHE A 215 13.27 19.69 0.11
N PRO A 216 12.21 19.30 -0.62
CA PRO A 216 11.51 18.02 -0.56
C PRO A 216 12.28 16.91 -1.29
N ARG A 217 12.71 15.88 -0.55
CA ARG A 217 13.71 14.92 -1.01
C ARG A 217 13.10 13.75 -1.75
N TYR A 218 12.19 13.03 -1.11
CA TYR A 218 11.74 11.72 -1.58
C TYR A 218 10.70 11.76 -2.71
N ILE A 219 10.08 12.93 -2.95
CA ILE A 219 9.25 13.11 -4.14
C ILE A 219 10.09 13.28 -5.41
N ASN A 220 11.37 13.65 -5.26
CA ASN A 220 12.34 13.79 -6.34
C ASN A 220 13.18 12.52 -6.50
N ARG A 221 14.02 12.48 -7.53
CA ARG A 221 14.93 11.35 -7.77
C ARG A 221 16.02 11.31 -6.70
N GLU A 222 16.19 10.16 -6.06
CA GLU A 222 17.19 9.94 -5.01
C GLU A 222 18.15 8.81 -5.38
N SER A 223 19.42 9.05 -5.07
CA SER A 223 20.54 8.11 -5.27
C SER A 223 20.63 7.03 -4.18
N ARG A 224 20.14 7.35 -2.97
CA ARG A 224 20.01 6.42 -1.85
C ARG A 224 18.67 5.67 -1.90
N ASP A 225 18.62 4.49 -1.30
CA ASP A 225 17.35 3.80 -1.10
C ASP A 225 16.50 4.53 -0.05
N PHE A 226 15.19 4.48 -0.25
CA PHE A 226 14.20 5.06 0.64
C PHE A 226 12.92 4.23 0.57
N PHE A 227 12.08 4.36 1.59
CA PHE A 227 10.72 3.83 1.59
C PHE A 227 9.76 4.93 1.20
N TYR A 228 8.71 4.58 0.47
CA TYR A 228 7.55 5.45 0.28
C TYR A 228 6.30 4.76 0.81
N LEU A 229 5.35 5.54 1.29
CA LEU A 229 4.09 5.07 1.85
C LEU A 229 2.94 5.55 0.99
N THR A 230 2.04 4.63 0.63
CA THR A 230 0.77 4.96 0.01
C THR A 230 -0.38 4.67 0.96
N LEU A 231 -1.45 5.45 0.86
CA LEU A 231 -2.67 5.20 1.63
C LEU A 231 -3.31 3.88 1.18
N ARG A 232 -3.63 2.99 2.12
CA ARG A 232 -4.45 1.80 1.82
C ARG A 232 -5.89 2.19 1.52
N HIS A 233 -6.53 1.45 0.62
CA HIS A 233 -7.98 1.57 0.45
C HIS A 233 -8.66 0.91 1.65
N ILE A 234 -9.51 1.65 2.37
CA ILE A 234 -10.24 1.18 3.56
C ILE A 234 -11.72 1.49 3.40
N VAL A 235 -12.57 0.69 4.07
CA VAL A 235 -14.00 0.96 4.20
C VAL A 235 -14.25 1.67 5.53
N PRO A 236 -15.10 2.72 5.57
CA PRO A 236 -15.75 3.33 4.41
C PRO A 236 -14.82 4.24 3.61
N GLY A 237 -15.15 4.41 2.33
CA GLY A 237 -14.52 5.42 1.48
C GLY A 237 -14.97 6.85 1.80
N ARG A 238 -14.69 7.78 0.89
CA ARG A 238 -15.25 9.15 0.97
C ARG A 238 -16.79 9.08 0.93
N PRO A 239 -17.51 9.94 1.66
CA PRO A 239 -18.96 10.03 1.56
C PRO A 239 -19.43 10.23 0.11
N LEU A 240 -20.57 9.63 -0.23
CA LEU A 240 -21.20 9.85 -1.53
C LEU A 240 -21.90 11.20 -1.55
N ARG A 241 -21.85 11.90 -2.68
CA ARG A 241 -22.49 13.21 -2.80
C ARG A 241 -23.99 13.06 -3.06
N SER A 242 -24.81 13.53 -2.13
CA SER A 242 -26.25 13.71 -2.36
C SER A 242 -26.51 14.93 -3.27
N ALA A 243 -27.55 14.84 -4.09
CA ALA A 243 -28.11 15.96 -4.85
C ALA A 243 -28.84 16.97 -3.96
N PHE A 244 -29.16 16.60 -2.72
CA PHE A 244 -29.83 17.45 -1.72
C PHE A 244 -28.99 17.53 -0.45
N PRO A 245 -27.76 18.10 -0.50
CA PRO A 245 -26.91 18.21 0.67
C PRO A 245 -27.56 19.16 1.69
N SER A 246 -27.68 18.72 2.94
CA SER A 246 -28.02 19.59 4.06
C SER A 246 -27.14 19.26 5.25
N LYS A 247 -26.87 20.24 6.12
CA LYS A 247 -26.01 20.06 7.30
C LYS A 247 -26.54 19.00 8.27
N ASP A 248 -27.85 18.80 8.30
CA ASP A 248 -28.52 17.86 9.20
C ASP A 248 -28.78 16.48 8.56
N SER A 249 -28.52 16.34 7.25
CA SER A 249 -28.73 15.09 6.53
C SER A 249 -27.52 14.17 6.62
N GLN A 250 -27.78 12.90 6.92
CA GLN A 250 -26.78 11.82 6.83
C GLN A 250 -26.75 11.17 5.43
N GLU A 251 -27.40 11.78 4.43
CA GLU A 251 -27.40 11.24 3.07
C GLU A 251 -25.98 11.15 2.50
N GLY A 252 -25.61 9.97 2.02
CA GLY A 252 -24.30 9.68 1.46
C GLY A 252 -23.18 9.49 2.50
N ALA A 253 -23.43 9.81 3.77
CA ALA A 253 -22.52 9.45 4.86
C ALA A 253 -22.57 7.94 5.12
N TRP A 254 -21.41 7.32 5.26
CA TRP A 254 -21.31 5.87 5.45
C TRP A 254 -21.61 5.47 6.89
N ASN A 255 -22.50 4.50 7.07
CA ASN A 255 -22.70 3.76 8.30
C ASN A 255 -21.90 2.45 8.28
N VAL A 256 -21.14 2.23 9.35
CA VAL A 256 -20.42 0.98 9.63
C VAL A 256 -20.86 0.32 10.94
N LYS A 257 -21.62 1.05 11.75
CA LYS A 257 -22.06 0.63 13.07
C LYS A 257 -23.18 -0.41 12.94
N GLY A 258 -23.09 -1.47 13.73
CA GLY A 258 -24.06 -2.56 13.75
C GLY A 258 -23.96 -3.52 12.55
N LEU A 259 -22.98 -3.34 11.68
CA LEU A 259 -22.72 -4.24 10.55
C LEU A 259 -21.75 -5.37 10.95
N PRO A 260 -21.79 -6.54 10.27
CA PRO A 260 -20.94 -7.69 10.57
C PRO A 260 -19.49 -7.47 10.08
N GLN A 261 -18.74 -6.62 10.76
CA GLN A 261 -17.38 -6.24 10.35
C GLN A 261 -16.33 -7.32 10.63
N HIS A 262 -16.49 -8.04 11.74
CA HIS A 262 -15.57 -9.09 12.20
C HIS A 262 -14.10 -8.64 12.26
N GLY A 263 -13.86 -7.37 12.63
CA GLY A 263 -12.53 -6.77 12.80
C GLY A 263 -12.30 -5.49 11.98
N TRP A 264 -11.11 -4.92 12.11
CA TRP A 264 -10.64 -3.74 11.37
C TRP A 264 -9.46 -4.11 10.45
N PRO A 265 -9.31 -3.53 9.24
CA PRO A 265 -10.24 -2.63 8.52
C PRO A 265 -11.66 -3.18 8.36
N TYR A 266 -12.66 -2.31 8.27
CA TYR A 266 -14.05 -2.74 8.06
C TYR A 266 -14.21 -3.47 6.73
N ALA A 267 -15.16 -4.40 6.68
CA ALA A 267 -15.45 -5.21 5.50
C ALA A 267 -16.62 -4.63 4.68
N VAL A 268 -17.57 -3.97 5.36
CA VAL A 268 -18.82 -3.49 4.76
C VAL A 268 -19.20 -2.11 5.29
N ALA A 269 -19.78 -1.27 4.45
CA ALA A 269 -20.44 -0.03 4.86
C ALA A 269 -21.74 0.14 4.08
N THR A 270 -22.71 0.83 4.65
CA THR A 270 -23.96 1.17 3.95
C THR A 270 -24.25 2.66 4.02
N THR A 271 -24.97 3.18 3.04
CA THR A 271 -25.51 4.54 3.05
C THR A 271 -26.77 4.61 2.22
N SER A 272 -27.45 5.75 2.27
CA SER A 272 -28.55 6.07 1.37
C SER A 272 -28.45 7.53 0.94
N LEU A 273 -28.83 7.83 -0.30
CA LEU A 273 -28.84 9.19 -0.80
C LEU A 273 -29.85 9.35 -1.93
N ARG A 274 -30.19 10.60 -2.22
CA ARG A 274 -30.84 10.98 -3.47
C ARG A 274 -29.78 11.48 -4.45
N PRO A 275 -29.56 10.80 -5.60
CA PRO A 275 -28.46 11.14 -6.49
C PRO A 275 -28.83 12.17 -7.57
N ASP A 276 -30.11 12.46 -7.79
CA ASP A 276 -30.58 13.33 -8.89
C ASP A 276 -31.58 14.38 -8.41
N VAL A 277 -31.31 15.66 -8.74
CA VAL A 277 -32.16 16.81 -8.45
C VAL A 277 -33.53 16.74 -9.13
N SER A 278 -33.63 16.05 -10.28
CA SER A 278 -34.87 15.87 -11.04
C SER A 278 -35.79 14.82 -10.42
N ARG A 279 -35.25 13.94 -9.55
CA ARG A 279 -35.92 12.79 -8.96
C ARG A 279 -35.94 12.90 -7.42
N LYS A 280 -36.62 13.94 -6.91
CA LYS A 280 -36.65 14.34 -5.49
C LYS A 280 -37.06 13.23 -4.50
N GLU A 281 -37.90 12.30 -4.96
CA GLU A 281 -38.43 11.19 -4.16
C GLU A 281 -37.65 9.88 -4.34
N THR A 282 -36.69 9.83 -5.27
CA THR A 282 -35.94 8.60 -5.58
C THR A 282 -34.69 8.50 -4.72
N LYS A 283 -34.76 7.64 -3.70
CA LYS A 283 -33.61 7.29 -2.86
C LYS A 283 -32.94 6.03 -3.39
N VAL A 284 -31.62 6.01 -3.30
CA VAL A 284 -30.78 4.85 -3.59
C VAL A 284 -30.10 4.42 -2.30
N ARG A 285 -30.14 3.13 -2.00
CA ARG A 285 -29.34 2.52 -0.92
C ARG A 285 -28.08 1.95 -1.53
N VAL A 286 -26.94 2.18 -0.89
CA VAL A 286 -25.64 1.75 -1.39
C VAL A 286 -24.92 0.95 -0.30
N MET A 287 -24.37 -0.20 -0.67
CA MET A 287 -23.46 -0.99 0.14
C MET A 287 -22.07 -0.96 -0.50
N GLN A 288 -21.05 -0.70 0.30
CA GLN A 288 -19.64 -0.81 -0.08
C GLN A 288 -19.03 -2.08 0.54
N LEU A 289 -18.30 -2.86 -0.25
CA LEU A 289 -17.58 -4.06 0.21
C LEU A 289 -16.09 -4.00 -0.16
N ASP A 290 -15.24 -4.46 0.76
CA ASP A 290 -13.81 -4.63 0.53
C ASP A 290 -13.48 -6.09 0.14
N PRO A 291 -13.06 -6.38 -1.09
CA PRO A 291 -12.75 -7.76 -1.50
C PRO A 291 -11.56 -8.35 -0.70
N ARG A 292 -10.71 -7.50 -0.14
CA ARG A 292 -9.53 -7.92 0.65
C ARG A 292 -9.91 -8.40 2.05
N ALA A 293 -11.10 -8.02 2.49
CA ALA A 293 -11.69 -8.45 3.75
C ALA A 293 -12.54 -9.73 3.62
N LEU A 294 -12.78 -10.20 2.39
CA LEU A 294 -13.80 -11.19 2.09
C LEU A 294 -13.23 -12.43 1.41
N GLN A 295 -13.88 -13.56 1.64
CA GLN A 295 -13.69 -14.78 0.90
C GLN A 295 -15.03 -15.48 0.68
N PRO A 296 -15.20 -16.21 -0.42
CA PRO A 296 -16.35 -17.08 -0.59
C PRO A 296 -16.39 -18.17 0.49
N GLU A 297 -17.59 -18.47 0.99
CA GLU A 297 -17.81 -19.67 1.78
C GLU A 297 -17.70 -20.91 0.88
N THR A 298 -16.92 -21.90 1.32
CA THR A 298 -16.72 -23.16 0.58
C THR A 298 -17.59 -24.31 1.11
N LYS A 299 -18.18 -24.15 2.30
CA LYS A 299 -19.07 -25.12 2.94
C LYS A 299 -20.26 -24.38 3.52
N HIS A 300 -21.47 -24.68 3.04
CA HIS A 300 -22.69 -24.04 3.53
C HIS A 300 -22.91 -24.38 5.02
N HIS A 301 -22.56 -23.46 5.90
CA HIS A 301 -22.81 -23.54 7.34
C HIS A 301 -23.24 -22.15 7.86
N ASP A 302 -23.84 -22.12 9.05
CA ASP A 302 -23.99 -20.88 9.81
C ASP A 302 -22.62 -20.51 10.40
N ASP A 303 -21.76 -19.88 9.60
CA ASP A 303 -20.46 -19.36 10.04
C ASP A 303 -20.65 -17.99 10.73
N PRO A 304 -20.15 -17.80 11.97
CA PRO A 304 -20.28 -16.54 12.69
C PRO A 304 -19.58 -15.35 12.01
N LYS A 305 -18.69 -15.60 11.05
CA LYS A 305 -17.96 -14.59 10.28
C LYS A 305 -18.66 -14.17 8.98
N LEU A 306 -19.92 -14.56 8.78
CA LEU A 306 -20.70 -14.14 7.61
C LEU A 306 -20.84 -12.62 7.56
N VAL A 307 -20.51 -12.03 6.40
CA VAL A 307 -20.61 -10.58 6.15
C VAL A 307 -21.81 -10.26 5.28
N ALA A 308 -21.97 -10.97 4.16
CA ALA A 308 -23.05 -10.75 3.21
C ALA A 308 -23.40 -12.02 2.43
N VAL A 309 -24.66 -12.13 2.01
CA VAL A 309 -25.15 -13.16 1.09
C VAL A 309 -25.76 -12.48 -0.13
N PHE A 310 -25.48 -12.99 -1.32
CA PHE A 310 -26.08 -12.54 -2.57
C PHE A 310 -26.94 -13.67 -3.15
N HIS A 311 -28.23 -13.42 -3.39
CA HIS A 311 -29.18 -14.42 -3.88
C HIS A 311 -29.44 -14.35 -5.40
N GLY A 312 -28.74 -13.46 -6.12
CA GLY A 312 -28.99 -13.18 -7.54
C GLY A 312 -28.51 -14.21 -8.56
N GLU A 313 -28.38 -15.49 -8.18
CA GLU A 313 -28.03 -16.58 -9.11
C GLU A 313 -29.16 -16.88 -10.12
N GLU A 314 -30.42 -16.49 -9.82
CA GLU A 314 -31.59 -16.80 -10.66
C GLU A 314 -31.68 -16.03 -11.99
N ALA A 315 -30.83 -15.03 -12.25
CA ALA A 315 -30.78 -14.34 -13.55
C ALA A 315 -29.98 -15.14 -14.60
N ALA A 316 -30.27 -16.44 -14.76
CA ALA A 316 -29.54 -17.38 -15.63
C ALA A 316 -29.44 -16.92 -17.11
N ALA A 317 -30.31 -16.01 -17.55
CA ALA A 317 -30.32 -15.48 -18.92
C ALA A 317 -29.35 -14.30 -19.15
N ALA A 318 -28.82 -13.65 -18.10
CA ALA A 318 -27.96 -12.49 -18.26
C ALA A 318 -26.50 -12.89 -18.58
N PRO A 319 -25.87 -12.24 -19.58
CA PRO A 319 -24.60 -12.73 -20.15
C PRO A 319 -23.39 -12.44 -19.27
N THR A 320 -23.44 -11.40 -18.43
CA THR A 320 -22.27 -10.86 -17.73
C THR A 320 -22.37 -11.13 -16.23
N GLY A 321 -21.30 -11.68 -15.62
CA GLY A 321 -21.26 -11.99 -14.19
C GLY A 321 -20.57 -10.90 -13.36
N LEU A 322 -21.00 -10.75 -12.11
CA LEU A 322 -20.28 -10.06 -11.05
C LEU A 322 -19.62 -11.10 -10.15
N TRP A 323 -18.30 -11.03 -9.99
CA TRP A 323 -17.51 -12.04 -9.29
C TRP A 323 -16.70 -11.43 -8.14
N LEU A 324 -16.51 -12.18 -7.07
CA LEU A 324 -15.41 -11.99 -6.13
C LEU A 324 -14.27 -12.94 -6.52
N ASP A 325 -13.10 -12.38 -6.81
CA ASP A 325 -11.84 -13.09 -7.06
C ASP A 325 -10.93 -12.94 -5.82
N PRO A 326 -10.93 -13.90 -4.88
CA PRO A 326 -10.14 -13.81 -3.66
C PRO A 326 -8.64 -14.05 -3.89
N GLY A 327 -8.24 -14.58 -5.05
CA GLY A 327 -6.86 -14.92 -5.41
C GLY A 327 -6.10 -13.82 -6.14
N ALA A 328 -6.76 -12.70 -6.45
CA ALA A 328 -6.11 -11.59 -7.13
C ALA A 328 -4.97 -10.96 -6.30
N PRO A 329 -3.90 -10.46 -6.96
CA PRO A 329 -2.88 -9.65 -6.30
C PRO A 329 -3.50 -8.51 -5.48
N GLY A 330 -2.88 -8.17 -4.34
CA GLY A 330 -3.40 -7.19 -3.39
C GLY A 330 -4.46 -7.75 -2.43
N GLY A 331 -4.70 -9.06 -2.43
CA GLY A 331 -5.54 -9.75 -1.43
C GLY A 331 -7.00 -9.95 -1.85
N GLY A 332 -7.36 -9.68 -3.10
CA GLY A 332 -8.68 -9.93 -3.67
C GLY A 332 -9.25 -8.75 -4.45
N ARG A 333 -10.17 -9.01 -5.41
CA ARG A 333 -10.86 -7.98 -6.20
C ARG A 333 -12.28 -8.40 -6.58
N PHE A 334 -13.13 -7.42 -6.88
CA PHE A 334 -14.37 -7.69 -7.60
C PHE A 334 -14.17 -7.54 -9.12
N VAL A 335 -14.86 -8.35 -9.92
CA VAL A 335 -14.75 -8.37 -11.38
C VAL A 335 -16.14 -8.39 -12.02
N VAL A 336 -16.35 -7.55 -13.03
CA VAL A 336 -17.51 -7.62 -13.92
C VAL A 336 -17.04 -8.24 -15.23
N GLY A 337 -17.66 -9.33 -15.66
CA GLY A 337 -17.28 -10.04 -16.89
C GLY A 337 -17.40 -11.55 -16.79
N ALA A 338 -16.51 -12.23 -17.50
CA ALA A 338 -16.32 -13.68 -17.42
C ALA A 338 -15.70 -14.09 -16.08
N GLU A 339 -15.84 -15.37 -15.74
CA GLU A 339 -15.21 -15.93 -14.54
C GLU A 339 -13.69 -15.71 -14.56
N PRO A 340 -13.13 -15.11 -13.48
CA PRO A 340 -11.69 -14.95 -13.35
C PRO A 340 -10.96 -16.30 -13.35
N LYS A 341 -9.87 -16.41 -14.13
CA LYS A 341 -9.01 -17.59 -14.10
C LYS A 341 -8.25 -17.64 -12.77
N SER A 342 -8.51 -18.66 -11.96
CA SER A 342 -7.76 -18.91 -10.72
C SER A 342 -6.55 -19.81 -10.99
N SER A 343 -5.45 -19.59 -10.26
CA SER A 343 -4.37 -20.59 -10.17
C SER A 343 -4.85 -21.80 -9.34
N THR A 344 -4.19 -22.95 -9.48
CA THR A 344 -4.53 -24.19 -8.76
C THR A 344 -4.44 -24.05 -7.23
N GLU A 345 -3.69 -23.07 -6.73
CA GLU A 345 -3.46 -22.85 -5.30
C GLU A 345 -4.37 -21.76 -4.69
N ALA A 346 -5.07 -20.98 -5.52
CA ALA A 346 -5.90 -19.87 -5.05
C ALA A 346 -7.37 -20.31 -4.84
N PRO A 347 -8.09 -19.73 -3.86
CA PRO A 347 -9.50 -20.01 -3.66
C PRO A 347 -10.31 -19.64 -4.91
N LYS A 348 -11.30 -20.47 -5.26
CA LYS A 348 -12.14 -20.24 -6.44
C LYS A 348 -12.90 -18.91 -6.34
N ALA A 349 -13.09 -18.27 -7.49
CA ALA A 349 -13.95 -17.10 -7.58
C ALA A 349 -15.42 -17.48 -7.28
N ALA A 350 -16.19 -16.52 -6.77
CA ALA A 350 -17.62 -16.71 -6.50
C ALA A 350 -18.46 -15.74 -7.32
N LEU A 351 -19.48 -16.28 -8.00
CA LEU A 351 -20.47 -15.50 -8.74
C LEU A 351 -21.46 -14.89 -7.75
N LEU A 352 -21.55 -13.56 -7.71
CA LEU A 352 -22.48 -12.84 -6.84
C LEU A 352 -23.81 -12.56 -7.53
N GLY A 353 -23.82 -12.53 -8.86
CA GLY A 353 -25.01 -12.28 -9.66
C GLY A 353 -24.70 -12.08 -11.13
N ARG A 354 -25.72 -12.10 -11.97
CA ARG A 354 -25.62 -11.86 -13.42
C ARG A 354 -26.47 -10.67 -13.83
N GLY A 355 -25.96 -9.87 -14.77
CA GLY A 355 -26.61 -8.64 -15.21
C GLY A 355 -26.14 -8.19 -16.59
N TYR A 356 -26.38 -6.91 -16.88
CA TYR A 356 -26.16 -6.27 -18.17
C TYR A 356 -25.18 -5.10 -18.02
N THR A 357 -24.16 -5.03 -18.89
CA THR A 357 -23.33 -3.83 -19.01
C THR A 357 -24.12 -2.68 -19.62
N SER A 358 -23.62 -1.44 -19.54
CA SER A 358 -24.33 -0.25 -20.02
C SER A 358 -24.84 -0.36 -21.47
N ASP A 359 -24.06 -0.97 -22.36
CA ASP A 359 -24.39 -1.24 -23.76
C ASP A 359 -25.44 -2.37 -23.94
N GLN A 360 -25.57 -3.26 -22.96
CA GLN A 360 -26.50 -4.39 -22.98
C GLN A 360 -27.87 -4.08 -22.34
N VAL A 361 -28.02 -2.93 -21.65
CA VAL A 361 -29.27 -2.58 -20.94
C VAL A 361 -30.45 -2.50 -21.91
N GLY A 362 -30.28 -1.89 -23.09
CA GLY A 362 -31.25 -1.97 -24.19
C GLY A 362 -32.73 -1.72 -23.81
N GLY A 363 -33.00 -0.75 -22.93
CA GLY A 363 -34.36 -0.40 -22.49
C GLY A 363 -34.97 -1.29 -21.40
N LYS A 364 -34.18 -2.21 -20.82
CA LYS A 364 -34.61 -3.04 -19.68
C LYS A 364 -34.94 -2.21 -18.46
N ALA A 365 -35.94 -2.67 -17.72
CA ALA A 365 -36.33 -2.14 -16.43
C ALA A 365 -35.25 -2.46 -15.39
N ILE A 366 -34.44 -1.47 -14.99
CA ILE A 366 -33.34 -1.66 -14.03
C ILE A 366 -33.77 -1.27 -12.61
N GLY A 367 -33.50 -2.14 -11.62
CA GLY A 367 -33.80 -1.89 -10.21
C GLY A 367 -32.56 -1.80 -9.31
N ALA A 368 -31.40 -2.26 -9.79
CA ALA A 368 -30.15 -2.21 -9.05
C ALA A 368 -28.93 -2.15 -9.97
N GLY A 369 -27.78 -1.81 -9.41
CA GLY A 369 -26.51 -1.81 -10.11
C GLY A 369 -25.33 -2.10 -9.20
N ALA A 370 -24.22 -2.49 -9.80
CA ALA A 370 -22.94 -2.69 -9.16
C ALA A 370 -21.86 -1.86 -9.87
N CYS A 371 -20.93 -1.34 -9.10
CA CYS A 371 -19.75 -0.62 -9.55
C CYS A 371 -18.51 -1.22 -8.90
N VAL A 372 -17.48 -1.47 -9.70
CA VAL A 372 -16.13 -1.76 -9.19
C VAL A 372 -15.33 -0.47 -9.23
N GLY A 373 -14.92 0.03 -8.06
CA GLY A 373 -14.21 1.31 -7.94
C GLY A 373 -12.81 1.24 -8.55
N ALA A 374 -12.47 2.17 -9.45
CA ALA A 374 -11.18 2.22 -10.11
C ALA A 374 -10.04 2.38 -9.09
N GLY A 375 -8.96 1.61 -9.27
CA GLY A 375 -7.81 1.56 -8.35
C GLY A 375 -8.08 0.80 -7.04
N SER A 376 -9.25 0.96 -6.43
CA SER A 376 -9.58 0.31 -5.14
C SER A 376 -10.00 -1.16 -5.27
N GLY A 377 -10.59 -1.53 -6.41
CA GLY A 377 -11.20 -2.85 -6.60
C GLY A 377 -12.42 -3.14 -5.72
N MET A 378 -12.88 -2.16 -4.93
CA MET A 378 -14.04 -2.28 -4.03
C MET A 378 -15.35 -2.33 -4.81
N LEU A 379 -16.33 -3.07 -4.28
CA LEU A 379 -17.67 -3.13 -4.84
C LEU A 379 -18.55 -2.07 -4.17
N TYR A 380 -19.27 -1.31 -5.00
CA TYR A 380 -20.40 -0.48 -4.61
C TYR A 380 -21.64 -1.08 -5.24
N TYR A 381 -22.51 -1.64 -4.42
CA TYR A 381 -23.78 -2.21 -4.84
C TYR A 381 -24.91 -1.25 -4.47
N ALA A 382 -25.78 -0.90 -5.42
CA ALA A 382 -26.80 0.11 -5.26
C ALA A 382 -28.19 -0.41 -5.66
N GLU A 383 -29.20 -0.13 -4.84
CA GLU A 383 -30.60 -0.51 -5.07
C GLU A 383 -31.48 0.75 -5.09
N ILE A 384 -32.39 0.83 -6.06
CA ILE A 384 -33.45 1.85 -6.06
C ILE A 384 -34.42 1.53 -4.93
N ALA A 385 -34.51 2.41 -3.93
CA ALA A 385 -35.27 2.16 -2.71
C ALA A 385 -36.68 2.77 -2.73
N THR A 386 -36.87 3.89 -3.41
CA THR A 386 -38.15 4.61 -3.48
C THR A 386 -38.36 5.20 -4.87
N ALA A 387 -39.63 5.33 -5.28
CA ALA A 387 -40.03 5.92 -6.56
C ALA A 387 -39.20 5.42 -7.78
N PRO A 388 -39.22 4.09 -8.07
CA PRO A 388 -38.55 3.54 -9.24
C PRO A 388 -39.23 4.02 -10.53
N GLU A 389 -38.42 4.37 -11.53
CA GLU A 389 -38.87 4.59 -12.91
C GLU A 389 -37.96 3.74 -13.79
N PRO A 390 -38.35 2.49 -14.09
CA PRO A 390 -37.41 1.48 -14.57
C PRO A 390 -36.68 1.84 -15.87
N GLN A 391 -37.24 2.72 -16.70
CA GLN A 391 -36.62 3.22 -17.93
C GLN A 391 -35.53 4.28 -17.71
N ARG A 392 -35.53 4.96 -16.54
CA ARG A 392 -34.61 6.06 -16.18
C ARG A 392 -33.63 5.68 -15.07
N ASP A 393 -33.92 4.62 -14.33
CA ASP A 393 -33.12 4.21 -13.18
C ASP A 393 -31.70 3.76 -13.56
N SER A 394 -31.50 3.23 -14.77
CA SER A 394 -30.16 2.87 -15.29
C SER A 394 -29.25 4.09 -15.49
N GLU A 395 -29.79 5.18 -16.04
CA GLU A 395 -29.08 6.45 -16.23
C GLU A 395 -28.75 7.09 -14.87
N LEU A 396 -29.71 7.10 -13.94
CA LEU A 396 -29.53 7.59 -12.59
C LEU A 396 -28.42 6.84 -11.84
N LEU A 397 -28.40 5.51 -11.91
CA LEU A 397 -27.33 4.69 -11.31
C LEU A 397 -25.98 4.89 -12.03
N SER A 398 -25.99 5.06 -13.36
CA SER A 398 -24.78 5.37 -14.12
C SER A 398 -24.13 6.68 -13.65
N HIS A 399 -24.93 7.72 -13.41
CA HIS A 399 -24.45 9.01 -12.90
C HIS A 399 -23.91 8.90 -11.47
N LEU A 400 -24.59 8.14 -10.60
CA LEU A 400 -24.09 7.84 -9.26
C LEU A 400 -22.71 7.16 -9.31
N PHE A 401 -22.56 6.17 -10.18
CA PHE A 401 -21.31 5.42 -10.36
C PHE A 401 -20.20 6.24 -11.01
N ALA A 402 -20.51 7.16 -11.92
CA ALA A 402 -19.52 8.11 -12.44
C ALA A 402 -18.89 8.94 -11.31
N ASN A 403 -19.68 9.37 -10.32
CA ASN A 403 -19.18 10.12 -9.14
C ASN A 403 -18.32 9.26 -8.19
N VAL A 404 -18.50 7.93 -8.20
CA VAL A 404 -17.65 7.00 -7.44
C VAL A 404 -16.30 6.76 -8.15
N GLY A 405 -16.25 6.91 -9.47
CA GLY A 405 -15.06 6.62 -10.27
C GLY A 405 -14.91 5.13 -10.56
N CYS A 406 -15.93 4.53 -11.17
CA CYS A 406 -15.95 3.09 -11.45
C CYS A 406 -15.10 2.71 -12.67
N SER A 407 -14.39 1.58 -12.59
CA SER A 407 -13.72 0.96 -13.75
C SER A 407 -14.64 0.02 -14.52
N ALA A 408 -15.67 -0.51 -13.86
CA ALA A 408 -16.68 -1.35 -14.47
C ALA A 408 -18.02 -1.19 -13.74
N THR A 409 -19.11 -1.29 -14.49
CA THR A 409 -20.48 -1.24 -13.98
C THR A 409 -21.29 -2.41 -14.51
N LEU A 410 -22.27 -2.85 -13.73
CA LEU A 410 -23.21 -3.91 -14.10
C LEU A 410 -24.60 -3.56 -13.57
N PHE A 411 -25.64 -3.72 -14.38
CA PHE A 411 -27.02 -3.41 -14.02
C PHE A 411 -27.87 -4.67 -13.92
N PHE A 412 -28.85 -4.63 -13.02
CA PHE A 412 -29.72 -5.75 -12.73
C PHE A 412 -31.18 -5.34 -12.84
N GLU A 413 -32.00 -6.17 -13.50
CA GLU A 413 -33.43 -5.91 -13.64
C GLU A 413 -34.14 -5.90 -12.27
N LYS A 414 -33.67 -6.76 -11.36
CA LYS A 414 -34.12 -6.83 -9.97
C LYS A 414 -32.92 -6.74 -9.02
N PRO A 415 -33.10 -6.24 -7.79
CA PRO A 415 -32.09 -6.37 -6.74
C PRO A 415 -31.63 -7.82 -6.56
N LEU A 416 -30.37 -8.02 -6.19
CA LEU A 416 -29.74 -9.32 -5.99
C LEU A 416 -30.17 -10.00 -4.67
N GLY A 417 -31.07 -9.36 -3.92
CA GLY A 417 -31.52 -9.82 -2.61
C GLY A 417 -30.37 -9.91 -1.63
N VAL A 418 -29.58 -8.83 -1.48
CA VAL A 418 -28.42 -8.89 -0.58
C VAL A 418 -28.87 -8.96 0.88
N ALA A 419 -28.38 -9.97 1.60
CA ALA A 419 -28.58 -10.14 3.03
C ALA A 419 -27.26 -9.88 3.79
N ILE A 420 -27.16 -8.71 4.43
CA ILE A 420 -26.04 -8.34 5.31
C ILE A 420 -26.15 -9.18 6.60
N GLY A 421 -25.07 -9.86 6.96
CA GLY A 421 -25.05 -10.81 8.07
C GLY A 421 -25.92 -12.06 7.84
N GLY A 422 -26.53 -12.18 6.67
CA GLY A 422 -27.45 -13.27 6.31
C GLY A 422 -28.89 -13.08 6.79
N ASP A 423 -29.23 -11.96 7.45
CA ASP A 423 -30.56 -11.76 8.03
C ASP A 423 -31.13 -10.34 7.90
N ARG A 424 -30.39 -9.38 7.34
CA ARG A 424 -30.86 -8.00 7.12
C ARG A 424 -30.65 -7.54 5.68
N ASP A 425 -31.63 -6.87 5.09
CA ASP A 425 -31.45 -6.17 3.81
C ASP A 425 -30.67 -4.84 3.98
N LEU A 426 -30.46 -4.10 2.88
CA LEU A 426 -29.81 -2.78 2.90
C LEU A 426 -30.61 -1.71 3.67
N SER A 427 -31.89 -1.95 3.98
CA SER A 427 -32.71 -1.07 4.81
C SER A 427 -32.59 -1.36 6.31
N GLY A 428 -32.01 -2.51 6.67
CA GLY A 428 -32.01 -3.05 8.02
C GLY A 428 -33.27 -3.85 8.38
N ALA A 429 -34.17 -4.08 7.41
CA ALA A 429 -35.32 -4.94 7.62
C ALA A 429 -34.89 -6.42 7.64
N PRO A 430 -35.54 -7.26 8.48
CA PRO A 430 -35.24 -8.68 8.52
C PRO A 430 -35.59 -9.36 7.19
N VAL A 431 -34.72 -10.23 6.72
CA VAL A 431 -34.97 -11.10 5.55
C VAL A 431 -34.95 -12.57 5.96
N ALA A 432 -35.67 -13.41 5.23
CA ALA A 432 -35.65 -14.85 5.47
C ALA A 432 -34.25 -15.40 5.19
N ARG A 433 -33.78 -16.33 6.04
CA ARG A 433 -32.54 -17.04 5.78
C ARG A 433 -32.76 -18.00 4.61
N HIS A 434 -32.13 -17.74 3.48
CA HIS A 434 -32.15 -18.63 2.34
C HIS A 434 -30.91 -19.54 2.35
N ALA A 435 -31.11 -20.81 1.98
CA ALA A 435 -30.03 -21.80 1.91
C ALA A 435 -29.10 -21.61 0.69
N GLY A 436 -29.55 -20.88 -0.34
CA GLY A 436 -28.82 -20.65 -1.59
C GLY A 436 -28.19 -19.26 -1.70
N GLY A 437 -27.35 -19.07 -2.72
CA GLY A 437 -26.66 -17.83 -3.03
C GLY A 437 -25.19 -17.79 -2.58
N ALA A 438 -24.46 -16.81 -3.10
CA ALA A 438 -23.04 -16.63 -2.79
C ALA A 438 -22.85 -15.97 -1.43
N ARG A 439 -22.20 -16.69 -0.52
CA ARG A 439 -21.96 -16.28 0.87
C ARG A 439 -20.53 -15.78 1.01
N LEU A 440 -20.38 -14.58 1.57
CA LEU A 440 -19.09 -13.93 1.77
C LEU A 440 -18.74 -13.89 3.25
N LEU A 441 -17.67 -14.58 3.62
CA LEU A 441 -17.13 -14.63 4.97
C LEU A 441 -16.00 -13.63 5.16
N ARG A 442 -15.79 -13.18 6.40
CA ARG A 442 -14.59 -12.43 6.78
C ARG A 442 -13.35 -13.31 6.67
N LYS A 443 -12.35 -12.82 5.94
CA LYS A 443 -10.94 -13.24 6.09
C LYS A 443 -10.11 -12.10 6.71
N PRO A 444 -8.96 -12.37 7.35
CA PRO A 444 -8.05 -11.31 7.77
C PRO A 444 -7.68 -10.39 6.61
N SER A 445 -7.82 -9.07 6.78
CA SER A 445 -7.36 -8.11 5.78
C SER A 445 -5.83 -8.00 5.83
N PRO A 446 -5.18 -7.70 4.69
CA PRO A 446 -3.76 -7.37 4.67
C PRO A 446 -3.45 -6.27 5.68
N GLY A 447 -2.43 -6.49 6.51
CA GLY A 447 -2.12 -5.72 7.72
C GLY A 447 -0.63 -5.42 7.83
N ALA A 448 -0.15 -5.12 9.04
CA ALA A 448 1.23 -5.37 9.40
C ALA A 448 1.30 -6.68 10.20
N GLY A 449 2.38 -7.44 10.10
CA GLY A 449 2.47 -8.73 10.77
C GLY A 449 3.86 -9.31 10.83
N ARG A 450 4.03 -10.42 11.55
CA ARG A 450 5.29 -11.14 11.66
C ARG A 450 5.49 -12.10 10.50
N ILE A 451 6.75 -12.23 10.06
CA ILE A 451 7.26 -13.33 9.22
C ILE A 451 8.41 -14.02 9.94
N PHE A 452 8.66 -15.27 9.56
CA PHE A 452 9.71 -16.11 10.15
C PHE A 452 9.70 -16.16 11.70
N PRO A 453 8.55 -16.37 12.36
CA PRO A 453 8.50 -16.49 13.82
C PRO A 453 9.35 -17.64 14.38
N GLU A 454 9.65 -18.64 13.55
CA GLU A 454 10.44 -19.82 13.88
C GLU A 454 11.96 -19.59 13.85
N THR A 455 12.46 -18.48 13.30
CA THR A 455 13.90 -18.20 13.24
C THR A 455 14.47 -18.06 14.66
N PRO A 456 15.40 -18.92 15.11
CA PRO A 456 15.92 -18.87 16.47
C PRO A 456 16.86 -17.68 16.68
N ILE A 457 16.93 -17.21 17.93
CA ILE A 457 18.01 -16.34 18.38
C ILE A 457 19.25 -17.22 18.63
N VAL A 458 20.35 -16.92 17.94
CA VAL A 458 21.61 -17.65 18.05
C VAL A 458 22.72 -16.77 18.65
N PRO A 459 23.74 -17.34 19.30
CA PRO A 459 24.92 -16.61 19.77
C PRO A 459 25.68 -15.85 18.68
N ALA A 460 26.44 -14.82 19.07
CA ALA A 460 27.27 -14.00 18.17
C ALA A 460 28.24 -14.80 17.29
N LYS A 461 28.83 -15.87 17.83
CA LYS A 461 29.72 -16.77 17.07
C LYS A 461 29.04 -17.41 15.84
N ASP A 462 27.71 -17.53 15.86
CA ASP A 462 26.94 -18.20 14.81
C ASP A 462 26.39 -17.20 13.78
N TRP A 463 25.79 -16.08 14.23
CA TRP A 463 25.21 -15.10 13.29
C TRP A 463 26.23 -14.11 12.71
N TYR A 464 27.26 -13.72 13.48
CA TYR A 464 28.16 -12.64 13.07
C TYR A 464 28.96 -12.96 11.80
N PRO A 465 29.57 -14.16 11.65
CA PRO A 465 30.29 -14.52 10.43
C PRO A 465 29.40 -14.47 9.17
N LEU A 466 28.12 -14.84 9.31
CA LEU A 466 27.16 -14.86 8.20
C LEU A 466 26.80 -13.44 7.74
N GLN A 467 26.62 -12.50 8.68
CA GLN A 467 26.40 -11.10 8.33
C GLN A 467 27.67 -10.41 7.83
N ALA A 468 28.85 -10.77 8.33
CA ALA A 468 30.13 -10.22 7.89
C ALA A 468 30.56 -10.68 6.49
N LYS A 469 30.08 -11.84 6.02
CA LYS A 469 30.36 -12.38 4.68
C LYS A 469 29.96 -11.38 3.59
N ARG A 470 30.91 -10.96 2.75
CA ARG A 470 30.63 -10.04 1.65
C ARG A 470 29.98 -10.74 0.45
N VAL A 471 29.06 -10.06 -0.20
CA VAL A 471 28.38 -10.51 -1.42
C VAL A 471 29.38 -10.48 -2.58
N ARG A 472 29.40 -11.52 -3.41
CA ARG A 472 30.17 -11.52 -4.66
C ARG A 472 29.43 -10.67 -5.69
N TYR A 473 30.05 -9.58 -6.16
CA TYR A 473 29.47 -8.71 -7.18
C TYR A 473 29.66 -9.34 -8.56
N PHE A 474 28.56 -9.62 -9.25
CA PHE A 474 28.61 -10.02 -10.66
C PHE A 474 28.59 -8.76 -11.53
N ARG A 475 29.75 -8.31 -12.00
CA ARG A 475 29.80 -7.24 -13.02
C ARG A 475 29.37 -7.85 -14.36
N LYS A 476 28.30 -7.34 -14.98
CA LYS A 476 28.04 -7.57 -16.41
C LYS A 476 29.26 -7.02 -17.18
N PRO A 477 29.86 -7.77 -18.13
CA PRO A 477 30.94 -7.24 -18.96
C PRO A 477 30.44 -5.99 -19.69
N LYS A 478 31.27 -4.95 -19.78
CA LYS A 478 30.96 -3.81 -20.65
C LYS A 478 30.72 -4.35 -22.08
N PRO A 479 29.69 -3.87 -22.81
CA PRO A 479 29.59 -4.14 -24.24
C PRO A 479 30.93 -3.75 -24.89
N LYS A 480 31.52 -4.65 -25.66
CA LYS A 480 32.69 -4.30 -26.49
C LYS A 480 32.27 -3.14 -27.37
N GLU A 481 32.96 -2.01 -27.26
CA GLU A 481 32.88 -0.97 -28.27
C GLU A 481 33.21 -1.63 -29.63
N PRO A 482 32.45 -1.33 -30.69
CA PRO A 482 32.80 -1.82 -32.01
C PRO A 482 34.19 -1.27 -32.34
N SER A 483 35.11 -2.19 -32.65
CA SER A 483 36.41 -1.85 -33.22
C SER A 483 36.16 -1.11 -34.53
N GLY A 484 36.23 0.22 -34.48
CA GLY A 484 36.23 1.07 -35.65
C GLY A 484 37.54 0.88 -36.40
N ASP A 485 37.42 0.59 -37.69
CA ASP A 485 38.48 0.50 -38.68
C ASP A 485 39.53 1.61 -38.54
N GLU A 486 40.79 1.22 -38.74
CA GLU A 486 41.91 2.11 -38.99
C GLU A 486 41.67 2.88 -40.29
N GLY A 487 41.24 4.14 -40.17
CA GLY A 487 41.21 5.12 -41.26
C GLY A 487 41.90 6.39 -40.80
N ALA A 488 43.15 6.57 -41.25
CA ALA A 488 44.01 7.69 -40.90
C ALA A 488 43.38 9.08 -41.12
N SER A 489 43.51 9.96 -40.14
CA SER A 489 43.82 11.39 -40.36
C SER A 489 44.19 12.08 -39.03
N THR A 490 45.44 12.53 -38.94
CA THR A 490 45.89 13.55 -37.98
C THR A 490 45.18 14.88 -38.26
N PRO A 491 44.91 15.68 -37.22
CA PRO A 491 45.70 16.91 -37.09
C PRO A 491 46.13 17.24 -35.65
N GLU A 492 47.18 18.05 -35.62
CA GLU A 492 47.93 18.57 -34.50
C GLU A 492 47.12 19.47 -33.54
N GLY A 493 47.59 19.52 -32.29
CA GLY A 493 47.68 20.78 -31.55
C GLY A 493 46.81 20.95 -30.30
N GLY A 494 47.46 20.98 -29.14
CA GLY A 494 47.11 21.97 -28.10
C GLY A 494 46.84 21.45 -26.69
N GLY A 495 47.80 21.66 -25.79
CA GLY A 495 47.51 22.14 -24.43
C GLY A 495 47.45 21.11 -23.31
N ALA A 496 48.62 20.80 -22.74
CA ALA A 496 48.74 20.23 -21.39
C ALA A 496 48.78 21.36 -20.34
N ALA A 497 48.05 21.19 -19.23
CA ALA A 497 48.25 21.88 -17.94
C ALA A 497 47.55 21.07 -16.81
N PRO A 498 47.88 21.24 -15.51
CA PRO A 498 48.84 20.39 -14.82
C PRO A 498 48.27 19.69 -13.57
N THR A 499 49.00 18.69 -13.09
CA THR A 499 48.83 18.00 -11.81
C THR A 499 49.09 18.93 -10.61
N PRO A 500 48.28 18.89 -9.53
CA PRO A 500 48.60 19.60 -8.30
C PRO A 500 49.57 18.80 -7.41
N ALA A 501 50.56 19.51 -6.88
CA ALA A 501 51.54 19.03 -5.90
C ALA A 501 50.92 18.87 -4.50
N PRO A 502 51.48 18.00 -3.63
CA PRO A 502 51.01 17.84 -2.25
C PRO A 502 51.54 18.98 -1.36
N ALA A 503 50.70 19.44 -0.43
CA ALA A 503 51.08 20.40 0.61
C ALA A 503 51.69 19.69 1.84
N PRO A 504 52.57 20.36 2.61
CA PRO A 504 53.47 19.73 3.57
C PRO A 504 52.87 19.59 4.97
N GLU A 505 53.52 18.73 5.76
CA GLU A 505 53.30 18.52 7.19
C GLU A 505 53.53 19.81 8.01
N GLU A 506 52.56 20.16 8.85
CA GLU A 506 52.71 20.41 10.30
C GLU A 506 51.35 20.29 11.01
#